data_AF-A0A059GAH3-F1
#
_entry.id   AF-A0A059GAH3-F1
#
_cell.length_a   1.000
_cell.length_b   1.000
_cell.length_c   1.000
_cell.angle_alpha   90.00
_cell.angle_beta   90.00
_cell.angle_gamma   90.00
#
_symmetry.space_group_name_H-M   'P 1'
#
loop_
_entity.id
_entity.type
_entity.pdbx_description
1 polymer ?
#
loop_
_entity_poly.entity_id
_entity_poly.type
_entity_poly.pdbx_seq_one_letter_code
_entity_poly.pdbx_strand_id
1 'polypeptide(L)'
;MLSKLQFRSIAKHTSPVRSDFSKSHPDLAAKVCAEWLDRHSDQRKLAERWQKLESFLMREHNLFQLSKQELADYVEAAPLDVISDRLDELYELNRKLLGRISKSDATTTHGLSSKLLVALALVHPDENKEVHLLIRSILCDIEPDAPTIYAGILNPPK
;
A
#
# COMPACT_ATOMS: atom_id res chain seq x y z
N MET A 1 7.03 4.55 -55.72
CA MET A 1 8.24 3.92 -55.17
C MET A 1 8.03 3.72 -53.67
N LEU A 2 7.73 2.50 -53.24
CA LEU A 2 7.41 2.13 -51.86
C LEU A 2 8.61 1.33 -51.30
N SER A 3 9.32 1.92 -50.33
CA SER A 3 10.46 1.27 -49.68
C SER A 3 9.98 0.23 -48.66
N LYS A 4 10.16 -1.05 -49.00
CA LYS A 4 9.96 -2.17 -48.08
C LYS A 4 11.09 -2.16 -47.04
N LEU A 5 10.80 -1.76 -45.81
CA LEU A 5 11.70 -1.96 -44.68
C LEU A 5 11.51 -3.40 -44.16
N GLN A 6 12.47 -4.25 -44.48
CA GLN A 6 12.61 -5.59 -43.90
C GLN A 6 13.02 -5.45 -42.43
N PHE A 7 12.09 -5.73 -41.51
CA PHE A 7 12.45 -5.98 -40.12
C PHE A 7 13.24 -7.29 -40.05
N ARG A 8 14.56 -7.18 -39.91
CA ARG A 8 15.41 -8.32 -39.58
C ARG A 8 15.13 -8.74 -38.14
N SER A 9 14.52 -9.91 -38.01
CA SER A 9 14.44 -10.69 -36.77
C SER A 9 15.83 -10.84 -36.15
N ILE A 10 16.01 -10.31 -34.94
CA ILE A 10 17.12 -10.69 -34.07
C ILE A 10 16.54 -11.65 -33.03
N ALA A 11 16.43 -12.92 -33.43
CA ALA A 11 16.36 -14.01 -32.47
C ALA A 11 17.76 -14.23 -31.88
N LYS A 12 18.04 -13.55 -30.76
CA LYS A 12 18.99 -14.07 -29.78
C LYS A 12 18.14 -14.60 -28.63
N HIS A 13 17.89 -15.91 -28.65
CA HIS A 13 17.34 -16.64 -27.53
C HIS A 13 18.37 -16.61 -26.38
N THR A 14 18.40 -15.51 -25.63
CA THR A 14 18.53 -15.67 -24.18
C THR A 14 17.24 -16.33 -23.76
N SER A 15 17.28 -17.62 -23.40
CA SER A 15 16.19 -18.25 -22.67
C SER A 15 15.74 -17.25 -21.60
N PRO A 16 14.43 -16.94 -21.46
CA PRO A 16 14.01 -16.23 -20.28
C PRO A 16 14.49 -17.09 -19.13
N VAL A 17 15.35 -16.54 -18.27
CA VAL A 17 15.56 -17.11 -16.95
C VAL A 17 14.18 -17.03 -16.34
N ARG A 18 13.41 -18.12 -16.49
CA ARG A 18 12.18 -18.32 -15.75
C ARG A 18 12.70 -18.53 -14.34
N SER A 19 12.83 -17.41 -13.62
CA SER A 19 13.24 -17.42 -12.22
C SER A 19 12.36 -18.46 -11.55
N ASP A 20 12.99 -19.52 -11.07
CA ASP A 20 12.28 -20.64 -10.48
C ASP A 20 11.80 -20.18 -9.11
N PHE A 21 10.67 -19.48 -9.11
CA PHE A 21 10.02 -18.89 -7.95
C PHE A 21 9.41 -19.93 -7.00
N SER A 22 9.62 -21.23 -7.30
CA SER A 22 9.15 -22.40 -6.53
C SER A 22 9.95 -22.67 -5.25
N LYS A 23 11.04 -21.94 -4.99
CA LYS A 23 11.92 -22.20 -3.84
C LYS A 23 11.31 -21.71 -2.53
N SER A 24 11.22 -22.59 -1.53
CA SER A 24 10.73 -22.33 -0.17
C SER A 24 11.73 -21.59 0.75
N HIS A 25 12.63 -20.77 0.17
CA HIS A 25 13.63 -20.04 0.96
C HIS A 25 13.04 -18.71 1.42
N PRO A 26 13.46 -18.18 2.58
CA PRO A 26 12.96 -16.91 3.09
C PRO A 26 13.26 -15.78 2.09
N ASP A 27 12.20 -15.19 1.54
CA ASP A 27 12.28 -14.06 0.62
C ASP A 27 12.38 -12.75 1.43
N LEU A 28 13.53 -12.08 1.30
CA LEU A 28 13.77 -10.82 2.01
C LEU A 28 12.79 -9.72 1.57
N ALA A 29 12.38 -9.70 0.31
CA ALA A 29 11.37 -8.76 -0.16
C ALA A 29 10.03 -9.04 0.51
N ALA A 30 9.60 -10.30 0.62
CA ALA A 30 8.37 -10.68 1.32
C ALA A 30 8.40 -10.21 2.77
N LYS A 31 9.51 -10.42 3.49
CA LYS A 31 9.65 -9.98 4.89
C LYS A 31 9.50 -8.47 5.06
N VAL A 32 10.17 -7.68 4.21
CA VAL A 32 10.09 -6.20 4.28
C VAL A 32 8.69 -5.71 3.88
N CYS A 33 8.04 -6.36 2.91
CA CYS A 33 6.67 -6.04 2.54
C CYS A 33 5.68 -6.35 3.67
N ALA A 34 5.83 -7.48 4.37
CA ALA A 34 5.00 -7.83 5.52
C ALA A 34 5.11 -6.78 6.63
N GLU A 35 6.34 -6.33 6.94
CA GLU A 35 6.56 -5.25 7.92
C GLU A 35 5.86 -3.94 7.50
N TRP A 36 5.90 -3.61 6.21
CA TRP A 36 5.21 -2.43 5.68
C TRP A 36 3.68 -2.57 5.74
N LEU A 37 3.13 -3.73 5.35
CA LEU A 37 1.69 -3.98 5.32
C LEU A 37 1.08 -3.94 6.71
N ASP A 38 1.75 -4.51 7.71
CA ASP A 38 1.34 -4.47 9.11
C ASP A 38 1.28 -3.03 9.62
N ARG A 39 2.38 -2.28 9.44
CA ARG A 39 2.43 -0.87 9.86
C ARG A 39 1.41 0.00 9.11
N HIS A 40 1.22 -0.23 7.82
CA HIS A 40 0.21 0.47 7.03
C HIS A 40 -1.21 0.16 7.53
N SER A 41 -1.50 -1.08 7.93
CA SER A 41 -2.78 -1.40 8.56
C SER A 41 -3.00 -0.64 9.86
N ASP A 42 -1.96 -0.47 10.69
CA ASP A 42 -2.07 0.29 11.92
C ASP A 42 -2.27 1.78 11.66
N GLN A 43 -1.56 2.32 10.67
CA GLN A 43 -1.75 3.70 10.22
C GLN A 43 -3.19 3.95 9.75
N ARG A 44 -3.80 3.02 8.99
CA ARG A 44 -5.21 3.14 8.58
C ARG A 44 -6.18 3.12 9.77
N LYS A 45 -6.00 2.21 10.72
CA LYS A 45 -6.84 2.14 11.93
C LYS A 45 -6.75 3.43 12.75
N LEU A 46 -5.57 4.03 12.84
CA LEU A 46 -5.37 5.31 13.52
C LEU A 46 -6.04 6.46 12.76
N ALA A 47 -5.93 6.51 11.43
CA ALA A 47 -6.59 7.52 10.60
C ALA A 47 -8.13 7.42 10.72
N GLU A 48 -8.69 6.20 10.67
CA GLU A 48 -10.13 5.98 10.89
C GLU A 48 -10.58 6.44 12.29
N ARG A 49 -9.77 6.18 13.32
CA ARG A 49 -10.06 6.65 14.68
C ARG A 49 -10.01 8.17 14.77
N TRP A 50 -9.01 8.79 14.15
CA TRP A 50 -8.86 10.24 14.08
C TRP A 50 -10.09 10.88 13.41
N GLN A 51 -10.50 10.37 12.24
CA GLN A 51 -11.65 10.88 11.50
C GLN A 51 -12.95 10.76 12.30
N LYS A 52 -13.16 9.65 13.03
CA LYS A 52 -14.33 9.48 13.91
C LYS A 52 -14.34 10.50 15.03
N LEU A 53 -13.18 10.79 15.62
CA LEU A 53 -13.04 11.76 16.69
C LEU A 53 -13.25 13.19 16.19
N GLU A 54 -12.64 13.55 15.07
CA GLU A 54 -12.85 14.84 14.40
C GLU A 54 -14.34 15.04 14.10
N SER A 55 -14.99 14.04 13.49
CA SER A 55 -16.42 14.07 13.17
C SER A 55 -17.30 14.21 14.41
N PHE A 56 -16.88 13.65 15.56
CA PHE A 56 -17.59 13.83 16.82
C PHE A 56 -17.45 15.27 17.33
N LEU A 57 -16.22 15.78 17.44
CA LEU A 57 -15.93 17.13 17.93
C LEU A 57 -16.55 18.21 17.02
N MET A 58 -16.57 17.98 15.72
CA MET A 58 -17.28 18.86 14.77
C MET A 58 -18.77 18.97 15.08
N ARG A 59 -19.43 17.85 15.42
CA ARG A 59 -20.87 17.81 15.67
C ARG A 59 -21.24 18.36 17.04
N GLU A 60 -20.49 18.01 18.07
CA GLU A 60 -20.84 18.34 19.46
C GLU A 60 -20.28 19.69 19.92
N HIS A 61 -19.14 20.13 19.35
CA HIS A 61 -18.39 21.28 19.85
C HIS A 61 -18.04 22.31 18.78
N ASN A 62 -18.57 22.17 17.56
CA ASN A 62 -18.24 23.04 16.42
C ASN A 62 -16.73 23.22 16.25
N LEU A 63 -15.97 22.11 16.28
CA LEU A 63 -14.50 22.06 16.27
C LEU A 63 -13.79 23.21 15.53
N PHE A 64 -14.21 23.51 14.29
CA PHE A 64 -13.57 24.54 13.45
C PHE A 64 -13.79 26.00 13.87
N GLN A 65 -14.67 26.25 14.84
CA GLN A 65 -14.89 27.58 15.44
C GLN A 65 -14.09 27.77 16.73
N LEU A 66 -13.50 26.70 17.27
CA LEU A 66 -12.73 26.74 18.50
C LEU A 66 -11.31 27.25 18.23
N SER A 67 -10.84 28.16 19.07
CA SER A 67 -9.42 28.46 19.19
C SER A 67 -8.66 27.28 19.79
N LYS A 68 -7.33 27.24 19.65
CA LYS A 68 -6.50 26.21 20.29
C LYS A 68 -6.67 26.16 21.81
N GLN A 69 -6.97 27.30 22.44
CA GLN A 69 -7.13 27.39 23.88
C GLN A 69 -8.48 26.82 24.31
N GLU A 70 -9.56 27.12 23.58
CA GLU A 70 -10.87 26.50 23.80
C GLU A 70 -10.85 25.00 23.49
N LEU A 71 -10.06 24.58 22.49
CA LEU A 71 -9.90 23.16 22.17
C LEU A 71 -9.24 22.37 23.31
N ALA A 72 -8.28 22.99 24.02
CA ALA A 72 -7.58 22.38 25.14
C ALA A 72 -8.49 22.12 26.36
N ASP A 73 -9.64 22.78 26.42
CA ASP A 73 -10.64 22.55 27.47
C ASP A 73 -11.47 21.27 27.24
N TYR A 74 -11.43 20.69 26.04
CA TYR A 74 -12.09 19.42 25.70
C TYR A 74 -11.13 18.24 25.84
N VAL A 75 -11.35 17.38 26.84
CA VAL A 75 -10.55 16.17 27.06
C VAL A 75 -10.61 15.23 25.86
N GLU A 76 -11.75 15.22 25.15
CA GLU A 76 -11.99 14.47 23.93
C GLU A 76 -11.12 14.94 22.75
N ALA A 77 -10.56 16.16 22.79
CA ALA A 77 -9.68 16.68 21.75
C ALA A 77 -8.21 16.26 21.92
N ALA A 78 -7.76 15.97 23.15
CA ALA A 78 -6.37 15.58 23.42
C ALA A 78 -5.86 14.37 22.60
N PRO A 79 -6.68 13.34 22.32
CA PRO A 79 -6.27 12.25 21.44
C PRO A 79 -6.05 12.63 19.98
N LEU A 80 -6.60 13.75 19.47
CA LEU A 80 -6.40 14.15 18.07
C LEU A 80 -4.93 14.44 17.80
N ASP A 81 -4.29 15.30 18.60
CA ASP A 81 -2.89 15.68 18.41
C ASP A 81 -1.96 14.47 18.56
N VAL A 82 -2.21 13.64 19.58
CA VAL A 82 -1.44 12.41 19.81
C VAL A 82 -1.55 11.44 18.64
N ILE A 83 -2.74 11.29 18.05
CA ILE A 83 -2.94 10.43 16.88
C ILE A 83 -2.28 11.06 15.64
N SER A 84 -2.39 12.38 15.45
CA SER A 84 -1.74 13.11 14.35
C SER A 84 -0.22 12.91 14.38
N ASP A 85 0.43 13.15 15.52
CA ASP A 85 1.88 12.97 15.68
C ASP A 85 2.31 11.52 15.36
N ARG A 86 1.50 10.56 15.81
CA ARG A 86 1.77 9.14 15.53
C ARG A 86 1.57 8.78 14.06
N LEU A 87 0.58 9.37 13.40
CA LEU A 87 0.36 9.17 11.96
C LEU A 87 1.55 9.69 11.14
N ASP A 88 2.09 10.86 11.49
CA ASP A 88 3.26 11.45 10.85
C ASP A 88 4.51 10.58 11.03
N GLU A 89 4.75 10.09 12.25
CA GLU A 89 5.86 9.17 12.53
C GLU A 89 5.75 7.87 11.71
N LEU A 90 4.56 7.25 11.72
CA LEU A 90 4.32 6.00 10.98
C LEU A 90 4.47 6.20 9.47
N TYR A 91 4.03 7.35 8.95
CA TYR A 91 4.17 7.69 7.54
C TYR A 91 5.65 7.78 7.13
N GLU A 92 6.49 8.47 7.91
CA GLU A 92 7.92 8.57 7.62
C GLU A 92 8.65 7.21 7.74
N LEU A 93 8.27 6.37 8.71
CA LEU A 93 8.78 5.00 8.81
C LEU A 93 8.38 4.15 7.59
N ASN A 94 7.13 4.26 7.15
CA ASN A 94 6.63 3.56 5.97
C ASN A 94 7.28 4.06 4.68
N ARG A 95 7.55 5.36 4.55
CA ARG A 95 8.30 5.94 3.42
C ARG A 95 9.70 5.32 3.32
N LYS A 96 10.41 5.18 4.45
CA LYS A 96 11.73 4.53 4.50
C LYS A 96 11.67 3.05 4.11
N LEU A 97 10.67 2.32 4.61
CA LEU A 97 10.46 0.92 4.22
C LEU A 97 10.13 0.77 2.73
N LEU A 98 9.29 1.65 2.17
CA LEU A 98 8.96 1.61 0.76
C LEU A 98 10.21 1.76 -0.12
N GLY A 99 11.14 2.64 0.28
CA GLY A 99 12.45 2.77 -0.36
C GLY A 99 13.34 1.52 -0.26
N ARG A 100 13.12 0.64 0.72
CA ARG A 100 13.78 -0.68 0.82
C ARG A 100 13.08 -1.71 -0.06
N ILE A 101 11.74 -1.69 -0.11
CA ILE A 101 10.93 -2.59 -0.95
C ILE A 101 11.22 -2.38 -2.44
N SER A 102 11.39 -1.13 -2.87
CA SER A 102 11.71 -0.83 -4.27
C SER A 102 13.11 -1.32 -4.69
N LYS A 103 14.03 -1.47 -3.73
CA LYS A 103 15.41 -1.92 -3.96
C LYS A 103 15.63 -3.41 -3.69
N SER A 104 14.68 -4.09 -3.05
CA SER A 104 14.78 -5.53 -2.82
C SER A 104 14.50 -6.29 -4.10
N ASP A 105 15.06 -7.48 -4.27
CA ASP A 105 14.68 -8.39 -5.35
C ASP A 105 13.75 -9.45 -4.79
N ALA A 106 12.57 -9.62 -5.40
CA ALA A 106 11.71 -10.75 -5.09
C ALA A 106 12.29 -11.99 -5.75
N THR A 107 12.61 -13.01 -4.95
CA THR A 107 13.21 -14.27 -5.42
C THR A 107 12.21 -15.42 -5.44
N THR A 108 11.02 -15.19 -4.89
CA THR A 108 9.91 -16.13 -4.82
C THR A 108 8.60 -15.51 -5.33
N THR A 109 7.62 -16.36 -5.65
CA THR A 109 6.28 -15.92 -6.03
C THR A 109 5.65 -15.12 -4.89
N HIS A 110 5.84 -15.59 -3.65
CA HIS A 110 5.35 -14.92 -2.47
C HIS A 110 5.92 -13.50 -2.35
N GLY A 111 7.24 -13.31 -2.56
CA GLY A 111 7.84 -11.97 -2.56
C GLY A 111 7.30 -11.05 -3.64
N LEU A 112 6.98 -11.59 -4.83
CA LEU A 112 6.34 -10.82 -5.90
C LEU A 112 4.91 -10.42 -5.50
N SER A 113 4.09 -11.36 -5.01
CA SER A 113 2.75 -11.10 -4.49
C SER A 113 2.79 -10.05 -3.37
N SER A 114 3.73 -10.15 -2.43
CA SER A 114 3.85 -9.19 -1.33
C SER A 114 4.17 -7.77 -1.82
N LYS A 115 5.02 -7.61 -2.85
CA LYS A 115 5.25 -6.30 -3.46
C LYS A 115 4.02 -5.74 -4.15
N LEU A 116 3.27 -6.59 -4.85
CA LEU A 116 2.02 -6.17 -5.50
C LEU A 116 0.96 -5.77 -4.48
N LEU A 117 0.86 -6.45 -3.33
CA LEU A 117 -0.01 -6.05 -2.23
C LEU A 117 0.34 -4.67 -1.67
N VAL A 118 1.64 -4.38 -1.51
CA VAL A 118 2.10 -3.03 -1.10
C VAL A 118 1.72 -1.98 -2.14
N ALA A 119 1.96 -2.26 -3.43
CA ALA A 119 1.59 -1.35 -4.51
C ALA A 119 0.08 -1.10 -4.56
N LEU A 120 -0.72 -2.14 -4.35
CA LEU A 120 -2.17 -2.03 -4.33
C LEU A 120 -2.69 -1.20 -3.15
N ALA A 121 -2.08 -1.35 -1.98
CA ALA A 121 -2.41 -0.54 -0.80
C ALA A 121 -2.05 0.95 -0.99
N LEU A 122 -1.05 1.25 -1.82
CA LEU A 122 -0.62 2.62 -2.13
C LEU A 122 -1.46 3.29 -3.22
N VAL A 123 -2.01 2.53 -4.16
CA VAL A 123 -2.86 3.07 -5.23
C VAL A 123 -4.31 2.89 -4.83
N HIS A 124 -4.86 3.88 -4.14
CA HIS A 124 -6.28 3.83 -3.75
C HIS A 124 -7.16 3.86 -5.01
N PRO A 125 -8.26 3.09 -5.07
CA PRO A 125 -9.15 3.09 -6.23
C PRO A 125 -9.76 4.47 -6.55
N ASP A 126 -9.88 5.35 -5.55
CA ASP A 126 -10.35 6.73 -5.75
C ASP A 126 -9.29 7.66 -6.37
N GLU A 127 -8.01 7.29 -6.28
CA GLU A 127 -6.91 8.05 -6.90
C GLU A 127 -6.65 7.59 -8.34
N ASN A 128 -6.60 6.27 -8.56
CA ASN A 128 -6.40 5.69 -9.89
C ASN A 128 -6.97 4.27 -9.98
N LYS A 129 -8.24 4.19 -10.38
CA LYS A 129 -8.99 2.94 -10.47
C LYS A 129 -8.38 1.95 -11.45
N GLU A 130 -7.94 2.41 -12.62
CA GLU A 130 -7.41 1.55 -13.69
C GLU A 130 -6.12 0.85 -13.24
N VAL A 131 -5.20 1.59 -12.62
CA VAL A 131 -3.94 1.03 -12.09
C VAL A 131 -4.21 0.09 -10.93
N HIS A 132 -5.11 0.45 -10.01
CA HIS A 132 -5.52 -0.42 -8.91
C HIS A 132 -6.07 -1.76 -9.43
N LEU A 133 -6.99 -1.73 -10.40
CA LEU A 133 -7.56 -2.94 -11.00
C LEU A 133 -6.53 -3.78 -11.75
N LEU A 134 -5.57 -3.14 -12.44
CA LEU A 134 -4.49 -3.85 -13.12
C LEU A 134 -3.58 -4.59 -12.13
N ILE A 135 -3.14 -3.93 -11.05
CA ILE A 135 -2.31 -4.55 -10.02
C ILE A 135 -3.05 -5.73 -9.38
N ARG A 136 -4.33 -5.54 -9.05
CA ARG A 136 -5.19 -6.60 -8.50
C ARG A 136 -5.32 -7.78 -9.48
N SER A 137 -5.48 -7.54 -10.78
CA SER A 137 -5.55 -8.60 -11.79
C SER A 137 -4.25 -9.41 -11.82
N ILE A 138 -3.10 -8.74 -11.85
CA ILE A 138 -1.79 -9.41 -11.86
C ILE A 138 -1.60 -10.25 -10.59
N LEU A 139 -2.05 -9.75 -9.43
CA LEU A 139 -1.99 -10.52 -8.19
C LEU A 139 -2.85 -11.79 -8.25
N CYS A 140 -4.07 -11.71 -8.79
CA CYS A 140 -4.94 -12.88 -8.97
C CYS A 140 -4.36 -13.90 -9.96
N ASP A 141 -3.65 -13.46 -11.00
CA ASP A 141 -2.97 -14.35 -11.95
C ASP A 141 -1.84 -15.16 -11.27
N ILE A 142 -1.23 -14.58 -10.23
CA ILE A 142 -0.12 -15.19 -9.47
C ILE A 142 -0.63 -16.04 -8.31
N GLU A 143 -1.64 -15.56 -7.59
CA GLU A 143 -2.22 -16.15 -6.39
C GLU A 143 -3.75 -16.10 -6.49
N PRO A 144 -4.39 -17.10 -7.11
CA PRO A 144 -5.83 -17.08 -7.37
C PRO A 144 -6.71 -16.91 -6.12
N ASP A 145 -6.22 -17.33 -4.96
CA ASP A 145 -6.90 -17.21 -3.66
C ASP A 145 -6.69 -15.85 -2.98
N ALA A 146 -5.91 -14.94 -3.57
CA ALA A 146 -5.62 -13.61 -3.02
C ALA A 146 -6.87 -12.78 -2.66
N PRO A 147 -7.97 -12.77 -3.45
CA PRO A 147 -9.24 -12.12 -3.08
C PRO A 147 -9.80 -12.54 -1.74
N THR A 148 -9.60 -13.80 -1.36
CA THR A 148 -10.07 -14.36 -0.10
C THR A 148 -9.09 -14.06 1.04
N ILE A 149 -7.79 -14.19 0.77
CA ILE A 149 -6.73 -14.04 1.79
C ILE A 149 -6.54 -12.57 2.19
N TYR A 150 -6.62 -11.63 1.24
CA TYR A 150 -6.29 -10.22 1.44
C TYR A 150 -7.49 -9.29 1.26
N ALA A 151 -8.70 -9.77 1.54
CA ALA A 151 -9.95 -9.03 1.30
C ALA A 151 -9.95 -7.59 1.86
N GLY A 152 -9.38 -7.39 3.05
CA GLY A 152 -9.27 -6.07 3.70
C GLY A 152 -8.21 -5.12 3.12
N ILE A 153 -7.32 -5.63 2.26
CA ILE A 153 -6.35 -4.83 1.49
C ILE A 153 -6.89 -4.58 0.07
N LEU A 154 -7.55 -5.59 -0.51
CA LEU A 154 -8.07 -5.55 -1.88
C LEU A 154 -9.36 -4.73 -2.04
N ASN A 155 -10.09 -4.52 -0.95
CA ASN A 155 -11.30 -3.70 -0.92
C ASN A 155 -11.24 -2.77 0.30
N PRO A 156 -10.46 -1.68 0.25
CA PRO A 156 -10.44 -0.72 1.34
C PRO A 156 -11.86 -0.15 1.56
N PRO A 157 -12.28 0.06 2.82
CA PRO A 157 -13.54 0.73 3.10
C PRO A 157 -13.54 2.12 2.45
N LYS A 158 -14.71 2.54 1.95
CA LYS A 158 -14.95 3.89 1.43
C LYS A 158 -14.92 4.94 2.54
#